data_AF-A0A8B6XYM3-F1
#
_entry.id   AF-A0A8B6XYM3-F1
#
_cell.length_a   1.000
_cell.length_b   1.000
_cell.length_c   1.000
_cell.angle_alpha   90.00
_cell.angle_beta   90.00
_cell.angle_gamma   90.00
#
_symmetry.space_group_name_H-M   'P 1'
#
loop_
_entity.id
_entity.type
_entity.pdbx_description
1 polymer ?
#
loop_
_entity_poly.entity_id
_entity_poly.type
_entity_poly.pdbx_seq_one_letter_code
_entity_poly.pdbx_strand_id
1 'polypeptide(L)'
;MQLEAKKAQQKFIGMYKRVSIEGALIEHGITDEKFFMVSSDAAKLVMMLYEEYGDKAKFETGKLVGAPEIYSLAKIIINISGDVELQKIHMHLVNKWLPCIRLPSSQNDEDDMMDSTSNVEAVRKENERNLRRVIYVLASSFDLNYIKMLVMAIYNQESELTNMCRIRAMQVLFTLVDISVIKREVQMDIENIYEKLVSCIYLSELENLHSSQSEEAFIRSNKETLVKGLWRNHSREPLGIRLISDICLDYKIYDPSLWNSLLIKLLSFDMISYLTHVLVLLSGVLELREIPSLTKTWKAVIISPFNSASSPLSSDEEKACLQASQLLT
;
A
#
# COMPACT_ATOMS: atom_id res chain seq x y z
N MET A 1 48.87 10.62 -32.51
CA MET A 1 49.00 9.16 -32.51
C MET A 1 48.56 8.47 -31.21
N GLN A 2 49.29 8.50 -30.08
CA GLN A 2 48.86 7.80 -28.84
C GLN A 2 47.52 8.28 -28.27
N LEU A 3 47.24 9.59 -28.33
CA LEU A 3 45.98 10.18 -27.87
C LEU A 3 44.78 9.78 -28.75
N GLU A 4 44.98 9.66 -30.06
CA GLU A 4 43.94 9.28 -31.02
C GLU A 4 43.60 7.79 -30.93
N ALA A 5 44.61 6.93 -30.75
CA ALA A 5 44.41 5.51 -30.52
C ALA A 5 43.60 5.25 -29.24
N LYS A 6 43.89 5.99 -28.16
CA LYS A 6 43.14 5.90 -26.90
C LYS A 6 41.67 6.33 -27.06
N LYS A 7 41.39 7.39 -27.82
CA LYS A 7 40.02 7.84 -28.13
C LYS A 7 39.26 6.82 -28.98
N ALA A 8 39.89 6.23 -29.99
CA ALA A 8 39.28 5.21 -30.84
C ALA A 8 38.93 3.94 -30.02
N GLN A 9 39.84 3.51 -29.14
CA GLN A 9 39.62 2.39 -28.24
C GLN A 9 38.45 2.64 -27.29
N GLN A 10 38.35 3.83 -26.69
CA GLN A 10 37.22 4.20 -25.83
C GLN A 10 35.89 4.18 -26.58
N LYS A 11 35.86 4.69 -27.82
CA LYS A 11 34.66 4.65 -28.67
C LYS A 11 34.23 3.20 -28.99
N PHE A 12 35.19 2.33 -29.32
CA PHE A 12 34.92 0.92 -29.58
C PHE A 12 34.37 0.21 -28.33
N ILE A 13 34.97 0.42 -27.16
CA ILE A 13 34.48 -0.14 -25.89
C ILE A 13 33.05 0.33 -25.61
N GLY A 14 32.75 1.61 -25.81
CA GLY A 14 31.39 2.15 -25.64
C GLY A 14 30.37 1.50 -26.57
N MET A 15 30.71 1.33 -27.85
CA MET A 15 29.84 0.64 -28.82
C MET A 15 29.64 -0.83 -28.47
N TYR A 16 30.71 -1.53 -28.09
CA TYR A 16 30.63 -2.94 -27.67
C TYR A 16 29.72 -3.12 -26.46
N LYS A 17 29.87 -2.29 -25.42
CA LYS A 17 29.02 -2.31 -24.23
C LYS A 17 27.55 -2.11 -24.59
N ARG A 18 27.26 -1.09 -25.41
CA ARG A 18 25.91 -0.78 -25.85
C ARG A 18 25.28 -1.98 -26.58
N VAL A 19 25.92 -2.51 -27.62
CA VAL A 19 25.39 -3.65 -28.39
C VAL A 19 25.21 -4.89 -27.50
N SER A 20 26.11 -5.13 -26.55
CA SER A 20 26.00 -6.24 -25.60
C SER A 20 24.78 -6.09 -24.69
N ILE A 21 24.49 -4.87 -24.22
CA ILE A 21 23.30 -4.56 -23.43
C ILE A 21 22.03 -4.74 -24.27
N GLU A 22 22.04 -4.25 -25.51
CA GLU A 22 20.92 -4.42 -26.44
C GLU A 22 20.64 -5.90 -26.74
N GLY A 23 21.68 -6.72 -26.90
CA GLY A 23 21.55 -8.18 -27.02
C GLY A 23 20.92 -8.81 -25.78
N ALA A 24 21.38 -8.43 -24.58
CA ALA A 24 20.82 -8.93 -23.32
C ALA A 24 19.33 -8.57 -23.15
N LEU A 25 18.90 -7.37 -23.58
CA LEU A 25 17.50 -6.96 -23.58
C LEU A 25 16.65 -7.87 -24.46
N ILE A 26 17.10 -8.15 -25.69
CA ILE A 26 16.40 -9.01 -26.64
C ILE A 26 16.27 -10.44 -26.10
N GLU A 27 17.33 -10.99 -25.51
CA GLU A 27 17.32 -12.33 -24.89
C GLU A 27 16.31 -12.45 -23.75
N HIS A 28 16.04 -11.36 -23.03
CA HIS A 28 15.03 -11.30 -21.96
C HIS A 28 13.63 -10.91 -22.48
N GLY A 29 13.43 -10.87 -23.80
CA GLY A 29 12.14 -10.55 -24.42
C GLY A 29 11.77 -9.07 -24.39
N ILE A 30 12.74 -8.18 -24.17
CA ILE A 30 12.53 -6.73 -24.10
C ILE A 30 12.92 -6.11 -25.44
N THR A 31 11.91 -5.77 -26.25
CA THR A 31 12.08 -5.26 -27.61
C THR A 31 11.54 -3.85 -27.82
N ASP A 32 11.08 -3.17 -26.76
CA ASP A 32 10.57 -1.79 -26.83
C ASP A 32 11.74 -0.79 -27.03
N GLU A 33 11.64 0.02 -28.10
CA GLU A 33 12.64 0.99 -28.55
C GLU A 33 13.10 1.93 -27.42
N LYS A 34 12.21 2.26 -26.47
CA LYS A 34 12.54 3.18 -25.36
C LYS A 34 13.71 2.70 -24.50
N PHE A 35 13.93 1.38 -24.40
CA PHE A 35 15.05 0.81 -23.64
C PHE A 35 16.37 0.84 -24.44
N PHE A 36 16.31 0.63 -25.75
CA PHE A 36 17.47 0.73 -26.64
C PHE A 36 18.03 2.16 -26.66
N MET A 37 17.14 3.16 -26.62
CA MET A 37 17.52 4.59 -26.60
C MET A 37 18.34 5.01 -25.38
N VAL A 38 18.24 4.28 -24.26
CA VAL A 38 18.99 4.56 -23.02
C VAL A 38 20.08 3.53 -22.73
N SER A 39 20.39 2.62 -23.66
CA SER A 39 21.36 1.53 -23.44
C SER A 39 22.81 2.00 -23.24
N SER A 40 23.10 3.29 -23.49
CA SER A 40 24.38 3.91 -23.13
C SER A 40 24.50 4.30 -21.65
N ASP A 41 23.38 4.35 -20.91
CA ASP A 41 23.32 4.70 -19.49
C ASP A 41 22.72 3.52 -18.71
N ALA A 42 23.60 2.69 -18.16
CA ALA A 42 23.21 1.46 -17.45
C ALA A 42 22.34 1.74 -16.23
N ALA A 43 22.63 2.80 -15.46
CA ALA A 43 21.85 3.14 -14.27
C ALA A 43 20.41 3.52 -14.67
N LYS A 44 20.26 4.41 -15.65
CA LYS A 44 18.96 4.83 -16.15
C LYS A 44 18.18 3.68 -16.77
N LEU A 45 18.82 2.85 -17.57
CA LEU A 45 18.19 1.67 -18.17
C LEU A 45 17.63 0.73 -17.09
N VAL A 46 18.44 0.37 -16.09
CA VAL A 46 18.01 -0.52 -15.00
C VAL A 46 16.83 0.10 -14.23
N MET A 47 16.88 1.40 -13.91
CA MET A 47 15.75 2.07 -13.25
C MET A 47 14.46 2.00 -14.09
N MET A 48 14.53 2.26 -15.40
CA MET A 48 13.38 2.17 -16.31
C MET A 48 12.79 0.75 -16.40
N LEU A 49 13.64 -0.28 -16.35
CA LEU A 49 13.19 -1.68 -16.34
C LEU A 49 12.39 -2.01 -15.07
N TYR A 50 12.89 -1.59 -13.90
CA TYR A 50 12.15 -1.76 -12.64
C TYR A 50 10.85 -0.93 -12.60
N GLU A 51 10.84 0.27 -13.20
CA GLU A 51 9.62 1.10 -13.32
C GLU A 51 8.54 0.41 -14.15
N GLU A 52 8.91 -0.17 -15.29
CA GLU A 52 7.96 -0.77 -16.23
C GLU A 52 7.46 -2.15 -15.81
N TYR A 53 8.31 -2.95 -15.15
CA TYR A 53 8.00 -4.36 -14.90
C TYR A 53 7.91 -4.74 -13.41
N GLY A 54 8.41 -3.89 -12.50
CA GLY A 54 8.51 -4.22 -11.07
C GLY A 54 7.17 -4.39 -10.36
N ASP A 55 6.08 -3.78 -10.83
CA ASP A 55 4.74 -3.93 -10.27
C ASP A 55 3.93 -5.09 -10.90
N LYS A 56 4.41 -5.64 -12.02
CA LYS A 56 3.76 -6.73 -12.76
C LYS A 56 3.99 -8.10 -12.10
N ALA A 57 5.00 -8.21 -11.24
CA ALA A 57 5.27 -9.43 -10.50
C ALA A 57 4.22 -9.67 -9.42
N LYS A 58 3.81 -10.92 -9.27
CA LYS A 58 2.97 -11.42 -8.18
C LYS A 58 3.82 -12.24 -7.22
N PHE A 59 3.50 -12.16 -5.93
CA PHE A 59 4.13 -12.98 -4.91
C PHE A 59 3.20 -14.15 -4.60
N GLU A 60 3.52 -15.34 -5.09
CA GLU A 60 2.73 -16.56 -4.90
C GLU A 60 3.60 -17.61 -4.21
N THR A 61 3.17 -18.10 -3.04
CA THR A 61 3.87 -19.17 -2.29
C THR A 61 5.37 -18.90 -2.06
N GLY A 62 5.74 -17.65 -1.78
CA GLY A 62 7.14 -17.25 -1.55
C GLY A 62 7.99 -17.07 -2.81
N LYS A 63 7.38 -17.09 -4.01
CA LYS A 63 8.08 -16.87 -5.29
C LYS A 63 7.47 -15.72 -6.08
N LEU A 64 8.32 -15.02 -6.82
CA LEU A 64 7.92 -14.02 -7.79
C LEU A 64 7.48 -14.68 -9.10
N VAL A 65 6.26 -14.38 -9.56
CA VAL A 65 5.65 -14.95 -10.77
C VAL A 65 5.08 -13.83 -11.65
N GLY A 66 5.08 -13.98 -12.97
CA GLY A 66 4.31 -13.12 -13.89
C GLY A 66 5.01 -11.88 -14.45
N ALA A 67 6.26 -11.61 -14.08
CA ALA A 67 7.09 -10.58 -14.70
C ALA A 67 8.38 -11.19 -15.30
N PRO A 68 8.99 -10.55 -16.31
CA PRO A 68 10.34 -10.90 -16.75
C PRO A 68 11.33 -10.88 -15.58
N GLU A 69 12.37 -11.70 -15.64
CA GLU A 69 13.40 -11.74 -14.60
C GLU A 69 14.32 -10.50 -14.71
N ILE A 70 13.84 -9.34 -14.28
CA ILE A 70 14.55 -8.06 -14.39
C ILE A 70 15.81 -8.05 -13.55
N TYR A 71 15.84 -8.77 -12.43
CA TYR A 71 17.01 -8.81 -11.56
C TYR A 71 18.23 -9.48 -12.21
N SER A 72 18.04 -10.60 -12.91
CA SER A 72 19.13 -11.27 -13.62
C SER A 72 19.63 -10.40 -14.78
N LEU A 73 18.71 -9.81 -15.55
CA LEU A 73 19.03 -8.82 -16.59
C LEU A 73 19.81 -7.62 -16.04
N ALA A 74 19.39 -7.05 -14.91
CA ALA A 74 20.06 -5.92 -14.28
C ALA A 74 21.50 -6.28 -13.87
N LYS A 75 21.75 -7.50 -13.37
CA LYS A 75 23.13 -7.97 -13.10
C LYS A 75 23.98 -8.02 -14.37
N ILE A 76 23.41 -8.52 -15.47
CA ILE A 76 24.12 -8.60 -16.75
C ILE A 76 24.49 -7.20 -17.24
N ILE A 77 23.54 -6.26 -17.24
CA ILE A 77 23.74 -4.87 -17.66
C ILE A 77 24.85 -4.21 -16.83
N ILE A 78 24.78 -4.33 -15.50
CA ILE A 78 25.78 -3.77 -14.59
C ILE A 78 27.15 -4.40 -14.77
N ASN A 79 27.23 -5.71 -15.01
CA ASN A 79 28.50 -6.40 -15.28
C ASN A 79 29.14 -5.94 -16.60
N ILE A 80 28.33 -5.66 -17.64
CA ILE A 80 28.81 -5.12 -18.92
C ILE A 80 29.29 -3.67 -18.75
N SER A 81 28.57 -2.86 -17.98
CA SER A 81 28.88 -1.44 -17.80
C SER A 81 30.08 -1.22 -16.88
N GLY A 82 30.14 -1.94 -15.75
CA GLY A 82 31.27 -1.97 -14.80
C GLY A 82 31.46 -0.71 -13.95
N ASP A 83 30.55 0.25 -14.01
CA ASP A 83 30.67 1.60 -13.42
C ASP A 83 29.55 1.96 -12.43
N VAL A 84 28.57 1.08 -12.24
CA VAL A 84 27.40 1.33 -11.39
C VAL A 84 27.16 0.16 -10.44
N GLU A 85 26.79 0.45 -9.19
CA GLU A 85 26.44 -0.58 -8.21
C GLU A 85 24.93 -0.81 -8.17
N LEU A 86 24.51 -2.06 -8.41
CA LEU A 86 23.09 -2.43 -8.40
C LEU A 86 22.40 -2.10 -7.06
N GLN A 87 23.12 -2.26 -5.94
CA GLN A 87 22.60 -1.98 -4.60
C GLN A 87 22.26 -0.50 -4.40
N LYS A 88 23.02 0.42 -5.01
CA LYS A 88 22.73 1.87 -4.99
C LYS A 88 21.47 2.18 -5.78
N ILE A 89 21.28 1.54 -6.93
CA ILE A 89 20.03 1.68 -7.72
C ILE A 89 18.84 1.16 -6.91
N HIS A 90 18.94 -0.04 -6.33
CA HIS A 90 17.86 -0.61 -5.50
C HIS A 90 17.51 0.32 -4.34
N MET A 91 18.50 0.85 -3.62
CA MET A 91 18.26 1.78 -2.52
C MET A 91 17.59 3.08 -3.00
N HIS A 92 18.03 3.63 -4.14
CA HIS A 92 17.40 4.81 -4.74
C HIS A 92 15.92 4.55 -5.07
N LEU A 93 15.62 3.41 -5.68
CA LEU A 93 14.26 3.01 -6.04
C LEU A 93 13.37 2.79 -4.80
N VAL A 94 13.90 2.15 -3.77
CA VAL A 94 13.17 1.96 -2.50
C VAL A 94 12.87 3.30 -1.85
N ASN A 95 13.84 4.21 -1.76
CA ASN A 95 13.64 5.55 -1.21
C ASN A 95 12.65 6.38 -2.03
N LYS A 96 12.56 6.14 -3.34
CA LYS A 96 11.58 6.79 -4.23
C LYS A 96 10.16 6.26 -4.01
N TRP A 97 9.99 4.95 -3.82
CA TRP A 97 8.68 4.29 -3.90
C TRP A 97 8.07 3.91 -2.54
N LEU A 98 8.88 3.75 -1.50
CA LEU A 98 8.40 3.40 -0.16
C LEU A 98 7.56 4.52 0.47
N PRO A 99 7.92 5.82 0.35
CA PRO A 99 7.05 6.91 0.77
C PRO A 99 5.75 6.93 -0.05
N CYS A 100 4.63 7.18 0.62
CA CYS A 100 3.34 7.34 -0.03
C CYS A 100 3.25 8.72 -0.71
N ILE A 101 2.78 8.75 -1.96
CA ILE A 101 2.40 9.99 -2.64
C ILE A 101 1.21 10.57 -1.89
N ARG A 102 1.37 11.78 -1.34
CA ARG A 102 0.31 12.45 -0.60
C ARG A 102 -0.77 12.92 -1.56
N LEU A 103 -2.03 12.72 -1.18
CA LEU A 103 -3.16 13.33 -1.87
C LEU A 103 -3.16 14.85 -1.60
N PRO A 104 -3.46 15.68 -2.60
CA PRO A 104 -3.73 17.09 -2.36
C PRO A 104 -4.88 17.18 -1.35
N SER A 105 -4.69 17.92 -0.25
CA SER A 105 -5.78 18.22 0.67
C SER A 105 -6.83 18.99 -0.11
N SER A 106 -8.05 18.44 -0.21
CA SER A 106 -9.22 19.09 -0.80
C SER A 106 -9.66 20.25 0.10
N GLN A 107 -8.86 21.30 0.14
CA GLN A 107 -9.29 22.65 0.47
C GLN A 107 -9.53 23.30 -0.89
N ASN A 108 -10.80 23.33 -1.31
CA ASN A 108 -11.45 24.37 -2.14
C ASN A 108 -12.53 23.76 -3.05
N ASP A 109 -13.73 24.30 -2.86
CA ASP A 109 -14.86 24.50 -3.78
C ASP A 109 -15.58 23.28 -4.39
N GLU A 110 -16.89 23.25 -4.13
CA GLU A 110 -17.87 22.20 -4.47
C GLU A 110 -18.11 22.03 -5.99
N ASP A 111 -17.41 22.77 -6.86
CA ASP A 111 -17.62 22.77 -8.32
C ASP A 111 -16.69 21.83 -9.11
N ASP A 112 -15.69 21.19 -8.50
CA ASP A 112 -14.64 20.41 -9.21
C ASP A 112 -14.57 18.91 -8.84
N MET A 113 -15.70 18.35 -8.38
CA MET A 113 -15.79 17.01 -7.79
C MET A 113 -15.60 15.85 -8.80
N MET A 114 -15.81 16.09 -10.10
CA MET A 114 -15.73 15.02 -11.10
C MET A 114 -14.29 14.71 -11.56
N ASP A 115 -13.41 15.72 -11.66
CA ASP A 115 -12.00 15.55 -12.05
C ASP A 115 -11.11 15.11 -10.85
N SER A 116 -11.49 15.56 -9.65
CA SER A 116 -10.80 15.22 -8.40
C SER A 116 -10.85 13.73 -8.07
N THR A 117 -11.97 13.05 -8.34
CA THR A 117 -12.15 11.61 -8.00
C THR A 117 -11.26 10.70 -8.86
N SER A 118 -11.13 10.99 -10.16
CA SER A 118 -10.23 10.26 -11.05
C SER A 118 -8.75 10.41 -10.66
N ASN A 119 -8.38 11.61 -10.20
CA ASN A 119 -7.01 11.89 -9.76
C ASN A 119 -6.67 11.15 -8.44
N VAL A 120 -7.61 11.14 -7.48
CA VAL A 120 -7.47 10.40 -6.20
C VAL A 120 -7.25 8.90 -6.45
N GLU A 121 -8.06 8.29 -7.31
CA GLU A 121 -7.95 6.87 -7.63
C GLU A 121 -6.66 6.55 -8.40
N ALA A 122 -6.21 7.46 -9.28
CA ALA A 122 -4.94 7.32 -9.97
C ALA A 122 -3.74 7.33 -8.99
N VAL A 123 -3.74 8.27 -8.03
CA VAL A 123 -2.71 8.34 -6.98
C VAL A 123 -2.72 7.08 -6.11
N ARG A 124 -3.90 6.59 -5.73
CA ARG A 124 -4.04 5.34 -4.97
C ARG A 124 -3.44 4.15 -5.73
N LYS A 125 -3.81 3.98 -7.00
CA LYS A 125 -3.27 2.92 -7.86
C LYS A 125 -1.75 3.02 -8.01
N GLU A 126 -1.21 4.23 -8.15
CA GLU A 126 0.24 4.42 -8.25
C GLU A 126 0.96 4.09 -6.94
N ASN A 127 0.39 4.44 -5.78
CA ASN A 127 0.91 4.02 -4.48
C ASN A 127 0.94 2.49 -4.32
N GLU A 128 -0.11 1.80 -4.78
CA GLU A 128 -0.16 0.33 -4.79
C GLU A 128 0.88 -0.29 -5.74
N ARG A 129 1.08 0.29 -6.94
CA ARG A 129 2.17 -0.12 -7.85
C ARG A 129 3.54 0.09 -7.23
N ASN A 130 3.77 1.26 -6.63
CA ASN A 130 5.02 1.59 -5.96
C ASN A 130 5.32 0.60 -4.83
N LEU A 131 4.31 0.19 -4.05
CA LEU A 131 4.49 -0.81 -3.00
C LEU A 131 4.93 -2.16 -3.59
N ARG A 132 4.27 -2.61 -4.67
CA ARG A 132 4.66 -3.84 -5.38
C ARG A 132 6.07 -3.75 -5.95
N ARG A 133 6.47 -2.60 -6.51
CA ARG A 133 7.84 -2.38 -6.99
C ARG A 133 8.88 -2.49 -5.86
N VAL A 134 8.61 -1.93 -4.68
CA VAL A 134 9.50 -2.07 -3.51
C VAL A 134 9.62 -3.54 -3.10
N ILE A 135 8.49 -4.24 -2.99
CA ILE A 135 8.47 -5.68 -2.68
C ILE A 135 9.29 -6.46 -3.70
N TYR A 136 9.11 -6.19 -5.00
CA TYR A 136 9.85 -6.85 -6.07
C TYR A 136 11.36 -6.61 -5.97
N VAL A 137 11.78 -5.35 -5.82
CA VAL A 137 13.20 -4.98 -5.69
C VAL A 137 13.83 -5.78 -4.55
N LEU A 138 13.25 -5.70 -3.35
CA LEU A 138 13.80 -6.32 -2.14
C LEU A 138 13.69 -7.85 -2.15
N ALA A 139 12.64 -8.43 -2.71
CA ALA A 139 12.50 -9.88 -2.87
C ALA A 139 13.54 -10.44 -3.84
N SER A 140 13.79 -9.74 -4.96
CA SER A 140 14.70 -10.20 -5.99
C SER A 140 16.17 -10.24 -5.55
N SER A 141 16.53 -9.41 -4.58
CA SER A 141 17.91 -9.24 -4.08
C SER A 141 18.02 -9.38 -2.56
N PHE A 142 17.18 -10.23 -1.96
CA PHE A 142 17.01 -10.27 -0.50
C PHE A 142 18.32 -10.30 0.30
N ASP A 143 18.48 -9.33 1.19
CA ASP A 143 19.62 -9.13 2.10
C ASP A 143 19.08 -8.80 3.50
N LEU A 144 19.69 -9.35 4.54
CA LEU A 144 19.38 -9.06 5.95
C LEU A 144 19.52 -7.55 6.29
N ASN A 145 20.36 -6.82 5.57
CA ASN A 145 20.47 -5.36 5.72
C ASN A 145 19.16 -4.63 5.40
N TYR A 146 18.32 -5.18 4.52
CA TYR A 146 17.00 -4.62 4.24
C TYR A 146 16.04 -4.76 5.41
N ILE A 147 16.15 -5.81 6.21
CA ILE A 147 15.38 -5.96 7.45
C ILE A 147 15.71 -4.80 8.39
N LYS A 148 17.01 -4.55 8.62
CA LYS A 148 17.47 -3.46 9.51
C LYS A 148 17.02 -2.09 9.02
N MET A 149 17.12 -1.84 7.71
CA MET A 149 16.64 -0.61 7.08
C MET A 149 15.13 -0.41 7.29
N LEU A 150 14.32 -1.45 7.06
CA LEU A 150 12.86 -1.37 7.25
C LEU A 150 12.52 -1.11 8.72
N VAL A 151 13.15 -1.81 9.65
CA VAL A 151 12.97 -1.58 11.10
C VAL A 151 13.35 -0.16 11.49
N MET A 152 14.46 0.37 10.95
CA MET A 152 14.86 1.76 11.17
C MET A 152 13.80 2.72 10.65
N ALA A 153 13.24 2.49 9.46
CA ALA A 153 12.15 3.32 8.93
C ALA A 153 10.90 3.27 9.83
N ILE A 154 10.60 2.13 10.46
CA ILE A 154 9.43 1.93 11.33
C ILE A 154 9.58 2.68 12.66
N TYR A 155 10.74 2.56 13.33
CA TYR A 155 10.92 3.00 14.71
C TYR A 155 11.69 4.31 14.87
N ASN A 156 12.39 4.80 13.83
CA ASN A 156 13.13 6.04 13.95
C ASN A 156 12.17 7.24 14.06
N GLN A 157 12.00 7.74 15.27
CA GLN A 157 11.17 8.91 15.59
C GLN A 157 11.80 10.23 15.13
N GLU A 158 13.12 10.27 14.92
CA GLU A 158 13.82 11.47 14.41
C GLU A 158 13.65 11.65 12.89
N SER A 159 13.11 10.64 12.21
CA SER A 159 12.89 10.71 10.77
C SER A 159 11.61 11.49 10.42
N GLU A 160 11.67 12.33 9.39
CA GLU A 160 10.51 13.04 8.80
C GLU A 160 9.53 12.10 8.07
N LEU A 161 9.65 10.77 8.27
CA LEU A 161 8.78 9.79 7.67
C LEU A 161 7.35 9.93 8.21
N THR A 162 6.38 9.77 7.32
CA THR A 162 4.96 9.77 7.70
C THR A 162 4.55 8.44 8.32
N ASN A 163 3.45 8.43 9.06
CA ASN A 163 2.84 7.19 9.56
C ASN A 163 2.51 6.23 8.41
N MET A 164 2.02 6.73 7.27
CA MET A 164 1.80 5.93 6.08
C MET A 164 3.07 5.27 5.54
N CYS A 165 4.22 5.97 5.57
CA CYS A 165 5.49 5.36 5.17
C CYS A 165 5.88 4.21 6.11
N ARG A 166 5.70 4.39 7.43
CA ARG A 166 5.95 3.34 8.44
C ARG A 166 5.05 2.12 8.24
N ILE A 167 3.77 2.33 7.95
CA ILE A 167 2.81 1.26 7.61
C ILE A 167 3.30 0.47 6.39
N ARG A 168 3.70 1.16 5.32
CA ARG A 168 4.22 0.50 4.11
C ARG A 168 5.51 -0.27 4.38
N ALA A 169 6.41 0.26 5.22
CA ALA A 169 7.61 -0.47 5.64
C ALA A 169 7.26 -1.77 6.40
N MET A 170 6.27 -1.74 7.30
CA MET A 170 5.74 -2.93 7.98
C MET A 170 5.09 -3.92 7.00
N GLN A 171 4.31 -3.44 6.04
CA GLN A 171 3.71 -4.29 5.00
C GLN A 171 4.79 -5.04 4.20
N VAL A 172 5.85 -4.33 3.79
CA VAL A 172 6.99 -4.94 3.09
C VAL A 172 7.70 -5.97 3.99
N LEU A 173 7.95 -5.62 5.26
CA LEU A 173 8.60 -6.51 6.22
C LEU A 173 7.83 -7.82 6.39
N PHE A 174 6.52 -7.73 6.64
CA PHE A 174 5.65 -8.91 6.83
C PHE A 174 5.42 -9.70 5.54
N THR A 175 5.56 -9.09 4.37
CA THR A 175 5.45 -9.79 3.08
C THR A 175 6.71 -10.60 2.78
N LEU A 176 7.88 -10.09 3.13
CA LEU A 176 9.17 -10.66 2.71
C LEU A 176 9.85 -11.55 3.75
N VAL A 177 9.49 -11.40 5.02
CA VAL A 177 10.27 -11.98 6.12
C VAL A 177 9.38 -12.81 7.04
N ASP A 178 9.78 -14.07 7.25
CA ASP A 178 9.14 -14.93 8.23
C ASP A 178 9.25 -14.35 9.65
N ILE A 179 8.19 -14.54 10.44
CA ILE A 179 8.11 -14.05 11.84
C ILE A 179 9.29 -14.55 12.68
N SER A 180 9.76 -15.78 12.44
CA SER A 180 10.91 -16.36 13.15
C SER A 180 12.22 -15.62 12.86
N VAL A 181 12.41 -15.15 11.62
CA VAL A 181 13.57 -14.37 11.20
C VAL A 181 13.49 -12.97 11.80
N ILE A 182 12.31 -12.33 11.80
CA ILE A 182 12.11 -11.03 12.44
C ILE A 182 12.50 -11.10 13.93
N LYS A 183 11.99 -12.09 14.66
CA LYS A 183 12.32 -12.28 16.08
C LYS A 183 13.82 -12.45 16.33
N ARG A 184 14.50 -13.24 15.47
CA ARG A 184 15.94 -13.51 15.60
C ARG A 184 16.81 -12.29 15.26
N GLU A 185 16.53 -11.63 14.15
CA GLU A 185 17.40 -10.56 13.61
C GLU A 185 17.14 -9.20 14.27
N VAL A 186 15.89 -8.92 14.63
CA VAL A 186 15.45 -7.63 15.17
C VAL A 186 15.45 -7.65 16.71
N GLN A 187 15.41 -8.83 17.33
CA GLN A 187 15.32 -9.00 18.79
C GLN A 187 14.09 -8.28 19.39
N MET A 188 13.01 -8.20 18.62
CA MET A 188 11.74 -7.60 19.04
C MET A 188 10.62 -8.63 18.92
N ASP A 189 9.71 -8.59 19.90
CA ASP A 189 8.48 -9.37 19.84
C ASP A 189 7.58 -8.86 18.72
N ILE A 190 6.91 -9.81 18.05
CA ILE A 190 6.06 -9.51 16.89
C ILE A 190 4.86 -8.67 17.30
N GLU A 191 4.39 -8.87 18.54
CA GLU A 191 3.34 -8.13 19.20
C GLU A 191 3.66 -6.62 19.24
N ASN A 192 4.91 -6.24 19.53
CA ASN A 192 5.31 -4.82 19.55
C ASN A 192 5.28 -4.19 18.15
N ILE A 193 5.52 -4.97 17.09
CA ILE A 193 5.43 -4.49 15.70
C ILE A 193 3.95 -4.35 15.31
N TYR A 194 3.08 -5.26 15.75
CA TYR A 194 1.64 -5.14 15.54
C TYR A 194 1.04 -3.94 16.27
N GLU A 195 1.39 -3.71 17.53
CA GLU A 195 0.94 -2.53 18.28
C GLU A 195 1.39 -1.22 17.60
N LYS A 196 2.64 -1.19 17.11
CA LYS A 196 3.16 -0.09 16.31
C LYS A 196 2.42 0.10 14.98
N LEU A 197 2.04 -0.99 14.32
CA LEU A 197 1.24 -0.93 13.10
C LEU A 197 -0.13 -0.28 13.38
N VAL A 198 -0.81 -0.75 14.43
CA VAL A 198 -2.13 -0.23 14.83
C VAL A 198 -2.04 1.25 15.19
N SER A 199 -1.02 1.66 15.97
CA SER A 199 -0.83 3.09 16.30
C SER A 199 -0.61 3.93 15.04
N CYS A 200 0.26 3.50 14.13
CA CYS A 200 0.52 4.22 12.88
C CYS A 200 -0.72 4.30 11.98
N ILE A 201 -1.54 3.25 11.89
CA ILE A 201 -2.79 3.27 11.13
C ILE A 201 -3.70 4.38 11.66
N TYR A 202 -3.99 4.37 12.96
CA TYR A 202 -4.87 5.36 13.55
C TYR A 202 -4.33 6.79 13.48
N LEU A 203 -3.02 6.99 13.70
CA LEU A 203 -2.40 8.29 13.53
C LEU A 203 -2.48 8.79 12.09
N SER A 204 -2.28 7.91 11.11
CA SER A 204 -2.42 8.27 9.69
C SER A 204 -3.84 8.65 9.33
N GLU A 205 -4.86 7.96 9.87
CA GLU A 205 -6.26 8.31 9.64
C GLU A 205 -6.65 9.63 10.34
N LEU A 206 -6.12 9.87 11.55
CA LEU A 206 -6.30 11.15 12.25
C LEU A 206 -5.67 12.32 11.49
N GLU A 207 -4.47 12.12 10.93
CA GLU A 207 -3.81 13.10 10.05
C GLU A 207 -4.66 13.43 8.81
N ASN A 208 -5.33 12.44 8.21
CA ASN A 208 -6.24 12.64 7.08
C ASN A 208 -7.49 13.46 7.47
N LEU A 209 -7.93 13.38 8.73
CA LEU A 209 -8.98 14.23 9.31
C LEU A 209 -8.43 15.55 9.89
N HIS A 210 -7.22 15.95 9.49
CA HIS A 210 -6.52 17.15 9.97
C HIS A 210 -6.41 17.25 11.50
N SER A 211 -6.40 16.10 12.18
CA SER A 211 -6.32 15.99 13.64
C SER A 211 -4.91 15.53 14.00
N SER A 212 -4.05 16.45 14.43
CA SER A 212 -2.69 16.11 14.83
C SER A 212 -2.65 15.55 16.25
N GLN A 213 -2.07 14.37 16.40
CA GLN A 213 -1.83 13.73 17.69
C GLN A 213 -0.49 13.01 17.63
N SER A 214 0.31 13.12 18.71
CA SER A 214 1.53 12.30 18.80
C SER A 214 1.17 10.85 19.12
N GLU A 215 2.06 9.93 18.81
CA GLU A 215 1.86 8.52 19.12
C GLU A 215 1.69 8.27 20.62
N GLU A 216 2.51 8.91 21.46
CA GLU A 216 2.43 8.78 22.91
C GLU A 216 1.09 9.30 23.44
N ALA A 217 0.60 10.40 22.89
CA ALA A 217 -0.70 10.95 23.23
C ALA A 217 -1.83 10.01 22.78
N PHE A 218 -1.72 9.40 21.60
CA PHE A 218 -2.69 8.42 21.12
C PHE A 218 -2.76 7.21 22.04
N ILE A 219 -1.62 6.59 22.34
CA ILE A 219 -1.53 5.39 23.19
C ILE A 219 -2.12 5.65 24.57
N ARG A 220 -1.78 6.77 25.20
CA ARG A 220 -2.23 7.13 26.56
C ARG A 220 -3.66 7.66 26.63
N SER A 221 -4.26 8.04 25.51
CA SER A 221 -5.61 8.61 25.51
C SER A 221 -6.69 7.58 25.87
N ASN A 222 -7.72 8.06 26.57
CA ASN A 222 -8.98 7.32 26.70
C ASN A 222 -9.70 7.31 25.35
N LYS A 223 -9.90 6.11 24.79
CA LYS A 223 -10.46 5.93 23.44
C LYS A 223 -11.95 6.29 23.36
N GLU A 224 -12.72 6.13 24.43
CA GLU A 224 -14.11 6.61 24.47
C GLU A 224 -14.18 8.14 24.37
N THR A 225 -13.29 8.84 25.08
CA THR A 225 -13.19 10.31 24.99
C THR A 225 -12.74 10.75 23.60
N LEU A 226 -11.77 10.05 23.01
CA LEU A 226 -11.33 10.29 21.63
C LEU A 226 -12.49 10.14 20.65
N VAL A 227 -13.24 9.03 20.73
CA VAL A 227 -14.42 8.76 19.91
C VAL A 227 -15.48 9.87 20.04
N LYS A 228 -15.76 10.34 21.27
CA LYS A 228 -16.68 11.46 21.49
C LYS A 228 -16.19 12.76 20.83
N GLY A 229 -14.88 13.03 20.92
CA GLY A 229 -14.25 14.18 20.26
C GLY A 229 -14.35 14.11 18.74
N LEU A 230 -14.03 12.95 18.17
CA LEU A 230 -14.14 12.68 16.73
C LEU A 230 -15.60 12.80 16.26
N TRP A 231 -16.55 12.24 16.99
CA TRP A 231 -17.97 12.33 16.64
C TRP A 231 -18.44 13.79 16.57
N ARG A 232 -18.04 14.62 17.55
CA ARG A 232 -18.43 16.04 17.58
C ARG A 232 -17.89 16.80 16.37
N ASN A 233 -16.67 16.48 15.93
CA ASN A 233 -15.96 17.26 14.92
C ASN A 233 -16.15 16.71 13.49
N HIS A 234 -16.29 15.39 13.34
CA HIS A 234 -16.15 14.67 12.07
C HIS A 234 -17.33 13.74 11.72
N SER A 235 -18.46 13.79 12.45
CA SER A 235 -19.64 12.93 12.17
C SER A 235 -20.40 13.25 10.87
N ARG A 236 -19.99 14.31 10.17
CA ARG A 236 -20.50 14.69 8.85
C ARG A 236 -19.65 14.15 7.71
N GLU A 237 -18.49 13.58 8.02
CA GLU A 237 -17.54 13.08 7.04
C GLU A 237 -17.56 11.54 7.03
N PRO A 238 -17.64 10.88 5.85
CA PRO A 238 -17.63 9.42 5.78
C PRO A 238 -16.38 8.79 6.42
N LEU A 239 -15.21 9.39 6.20
CA LEU A 239 -13.93 8.94 6.78
C LEU A 239 -13.94 9.06 8.31
N GLY A 240 -14.51 10.14 8.86
CA GLY A 240 -14.69 10.31 10.29
C GLY A 240 -15.55 9.22 10.93
N ILE A 241 -16.69 8.90 10.31
CA ILE A 241 -17.57 7.83 10.79
C ILE A 241 -16.91 6.45 10.70
N ARG A 242 -16.15 6.19 9.63
CA ARG A 242 -15.38 4.95 9.50
C ARG A 242 -14.32 4.82 10.59
N LEU A 243 -13.52 5.86 10.79
CA LEU A 243 -12.48 5.88 11.84
C LEU A 243 -13.07 5.65 13.23
N ILE A 244 -14.20 6.30 13.55
CA ILE A 244 -14.88 6.09 14.83
C ILE A 244 -15.32 4.63 14.97
N SER A 245 -15.90 4.05 13.92
CA SER A 245 -16.36 2.65 13.92
C SER A 245 -15.19 1.68 14.13
N ASP A 246 -14.06 1.89 13.45
CA ASP A 246 -12.86 1.07 13.58
C ASP A 246 -12.29 1.14 15.00
N ILE A 247 -12.16 2.35 15.58
CA ILE A 247 -11.73 2.52 16.99
C ILE A 247 -12.70 1.83 17.95
N CYS A 248 -14.01 1.92 17.72
CA CYS A 248 -15.00 1.26 18.57
C CYS A 248 -14.88 -0.26 18.52
N LEU A 249 -14.62 -0.86 17.35
CA LEU A 249 -14.42 -2.30 17.19
C LEU A 249 -13.14 -2.77 17.90
N ASP A 250 -12.01 -2.12 17.62
CA ASP A 250 -10.71 -2.55 18.14
C ASP A 250 -10.60 -2.37 19.66
N TYR A 251 -11.18 -1.29 20.19
CA TYR A 251 -11.16 -0.99 21.63
C TYR A 251 -12.42 -1.44 22.36
N LYS A 252 -13.28 -2.22 21.70
CA LYS A 252 -14.50 -2.85 22.29
C LYS A 252 -15.43 -1.83 22.97
N ILE A 253 -15.65 -0.69 22.32
CA ILE A 253 -16.56 0.36 22.79
C ILE A 253 -17.95 0.06 22.23
N TYR A 254 -18.79 -0.60 23.05
CA TYR A 254 -20.12 -1.08 22.64
C TYR A 254 -21.28 -0.30 23.27
N ASP A 255 -21.20 1.04 23.24
CA ASP A 255 -22.33 1.88 23.64
C ASP A 255 -23.48 1.77 22.62
N PRO A 256 -24.70 1.33 23.03
CA PRO A 256 -25.79 1.08 22.08
C PRO A 256 -26.27 2.33 21.34
N SER A 257 -26.25 3.50 22.00
CA SER A 257 -26.70 4.77 21.42
C SER A 257 -25.74 5.26 20.33
N LEU A 258 -24.45 5.16 20.59
CA LEU A 258 -23.38 5.43 19.63
C LEU A 258 -23.49 4.50 18.42
N TRP A 259 -23.58 3.19 18.63
CA TRP A 259 -23.67 2.22 17.53
C TRP A 259 -24.95 2.40 16.70
N ASN A 260 -26.08 2.70 17.34
CA ASN A 260 -27.31 3.04 16.61
C ASN A 260 -27.06 4.21 15.63
N SER A 261 -26.36 5.24 16.12
CA SER A 261 -26.04 6.44 15.34
C SER A 261 -25.00 6.17 14.26
N LEU A 262 -23.96 5.36 14.54
CA LEU A 262 -22.95 4.94 13.57
C LEU A 262 -23.57 4.17 12.42
N LEU A 263 -24.40 3.15 12.70
CA LEU A 263 -25.04 2.35 11.66
C LEU A 263 -25.95 3.20 10.76
N ILE A 264 -26.69 4.16 11.33
CA ILE A 264 -27.51 5.11 10.56
C ILE A 264 -26.61 5.95 9.64
N LYS A 265 -25.49 6.46 10.15
CA LYS A 265 -24.57 7.31 9.39
C LYS A 265 -23.86 6.53 8.27
N LEU A 266 -23.31 5.36 8.58
CA LEU A 266 -22.68 4.47 7.60
C LEU A 266 -23.65 4.12 6.47
N LEU A 267 -24.91 3.86 6.80
CA LEU A 267 -25.94 3.59 5.80
C LEU A 267 -26.27 4.85 4.98
N SER A 268 -26.32 6.04 5.60
CA SER A 268 -26.57 7.29 4.88
C SER A 268 -25.44 7.69 3.93
N PHE A 269 -24.22 7.21 4.17
CA PHE A 269 -23.07 7.38 3.28
C PHE A 269 -22.92 6.22 2.27
N ASP A 270 -23.91 5.33 2.18
CA ASP A 270 -23.93 4.20 1.25
C ASP A 270 -22.69 3.28 1.35
N MET A 271 -22.14 3.13 2.56
CA MET A 271 -20.93 2.34 2.80
C MET A 271 -21.22 0.84 2.91
N ILE A 272 -21.98 0.29 1.98
CA ILE A 272 -22.55 -1.07 2.05
C ILE A 272 -21.47 -2.14 2.29
N SER A 273 -20.38 -2.13 1.51
CA SER A 273 -19.31 -3.13 1.67
C SER A 273 -18.65 -3.10 3.04
N TYR A 274 -18.46 -1.90 3.61
CA TYR A 274 -17.88 -1.75 4.94
C TYR A 274 -18.89 -2.13 6.03
N LEU A 275 -20.15 -1.76 5.85
CA LEU A 275 -21.25 -2.16 6.73
C LEU A 275 -21.37 -3.67 6.86
N THR A 276 -21.20 -4.42 5.77
CA THR A 276 -21.17 -5.89 5.82
C THR A 276 -20.14 -6.40 6.83
N HIS A 277 -18.91 -5.88 6.75
CA HIS A 277 -17.83 -6.25 7.68
C HIS A 277 -18.15 -5.87 9.12
N VAL A 278 -18.62 -4.63 9.34
CA VAL A 278 -19.02 -4.15 10.68
C VAL A 278 -20.11 -5.05 11.27
N LEU A 279 -21.18 -5.32 10.53
CA LEU A 279 -22.30 -6.11 11.02
C LEU A 279 -21.91 -7.56 11.37
N VAL A 280 -21.02 -8.18 10.60
CA VAL A 280 -20.46 -9.50 10.93
C VAL A 280 -19.73 -9.46 12.26
N LEU A 281 -18.88 -8.45 12.50
CA LEU A 281 -18.17 -8.29 13.77
C LEU A 281 -19.11 -7.99 14.96
N LEU A 282 -20.20 -7.24 14.73
CA LEU A 282 -21.17 -6.92 15.77
C LEU A 282 -22.14 -8.07 16.09
N SER A 283 -22.27 -9.08 15.22
CA SER A 283 -23.24 -10.18 15.37
C SER A 283 -23.14 -10.93 16.71
N GLY A 284 -21.94 -10.98 17.29
CA GLY A 284 -21.66 -11.62 18.58
C GLY A 284 -21.83 -10.73 19.81
N VAL A 285 -22.13 -9.43 19.67
CA VAL A 285 -22.15 -8.46 20.77
C VAL A 285 -23.55 -8.34 21.35
N LEU A 286 -23.74 -8.79 22.61
CA LEU A 286 -25.05 -8.89 23.24
C LEU A 286 -25.69 -7.53 23.51
N GLU A 287 -24.88 -6.55 23.89
CA GLU A 287 -25.24 -5.18 24.24
C GLU A 287 -25.93 -4.43 23.08
N LEU A 288 -25.67 -4.87 21.85
CA LEU A 288 -26.11 -4.19 20.63
C LEU A 288 -27.34 -4.85 19.98
N ARG A 289 -27.85 -5.95 20.54
CA ARG A 289 -28.95 -6.74 19.94
C ARG A 289 -30.24 -5.96 19.74
N GLU A 290 -30.53 -5.01 20.62
CA GLU A 290 -31.79 -4.26 20.63
C GLU A 290 -31.67 -2.88 19.95
N ILE A 291 -30.60 -2.64 19.19
CA ILE A 291 -30.41 -1.38 18.48
C ILE A 291 -31.49 -1.20 17.39
N PRO A 292 -32.25 -0.07 17.40
CA PRO A 292 -33.34 0.14 16.46
C PRO A 292 -32.94 0.09 14.99
N SER A 293 -31.77 0.62 14.64
CA SER A 293 -31.31 0.66 13.24
C SER A 293 -30.84 -0.69 12.71
N LEU A 294 -30.53 -1.66 13.58
CA LEU A 294 -29.84 -2.90 13.23
C LEU A 294 -30.57 -3.70 12.14
N THR A 295 -31.89 -3.91 12.30
CA THR A 295 -32.70 -4.64 11.31
C THR A 295 -32.71 -3.95 9.95
N LYS A 296 -32.80 -2.61 9.93
CA LYS A 296 -32.81 -1.83 8.69
C LYS A 296 -31.46 -1.94 7.97
N THR A 297 -30.36 -1.87 8.71
CA THR A 297 -29.00 -1.94 8.17
C THR A 297 -28.69 -3.32 7.59
N TRP A 298 -29.04 -4.40 8.31
CA TRP A 298 -28.92 -5.77 7.79
C TRP A 298 -29.68 -5.97 6.49
N LYS A 299 -30.95 -5.52 6.44
CA LYS A 299 -31.76 -5.61 5.21
C LYS A 299 -31.10 -4.85 4.04
N ALA A 300 -30.58 -3.66 4.28
CA ALA A 300 -29.93 -2.87 3.24
C ALA A 300 -28.70 -3.60 2.67
N VAL A 301 -27.83 -4.12 3.55
CA VAL A 301 -26.62 -4.85 3.15
C VAL A 301 -26.94 -6.13 2.38
N ILE A 302 -27.95 -6.89 2.82
CA ILE A 302 -28.34 -8.14 2.17
C ILE A 302 -28.97 -7.87 0.81
N ILE A 303 -29.82 -6.84 0.69
CA ILE A 303 -30.58 -6.58 -0.55
C ILE A 303 -29.75 -5.82 -1.58
N SER A 304 -28.79 -4.98 -1.16
CA SER A 304 -28.06 -4.07 -2.06
C SER A 304 -27.41 -4.77 -3.26
N PRO A 305 -26.69 -5.90 -3.13
CA PRO A 305 -26.07 -6.55 -4.29
C PRO A 305 -27.08 -7.05 -5.33
N PHE A 306 -28.27 -7.47 -4.88
CA PHE A 306 -29.35 -7.92 -5.78
C PHE A 306 -30.01 -6.76 -6.52
N ASN A 307 -30.10 -5.58 -5.90
CA ASN A 307 -30.66 -4.40 -6.53
C ASN A 307 -29.71 -3.77 -7.55
N SER A 308 -28.40 -3.88 -7.33
CA SER A 308 -27.37 -3.34 -8.23
C SER A 308 -27.01 -4.28 -9.38
N ALA A 309 -27.36 -5.57 -9.26
CA ALA A 309 -27.07 -6.58 -10.25
C ALA A 309 -27.72 -6.28 -11.60
N SER A 310 -26.91 -6.29 -12.66
CA SER A 310 -27.36 -6.11 -14.04
C SER A 310 -27.24 -7.41 -14.84
N SER A 311 -28.14 -7.66 -15.79
CA SER A 311 -28.10 -8.85 -16.63
C SER A 311 -27.40 -8.56 -17.96
N PRO A 312 -26.45 -9.39 -18.41
CA PRO A 312 -25.91 -10.58 -17.74
C PRO A 312 -24.99 -10.23 -16.57
N LEU A 313 -25.05 -11.02 -15.49
CA LEU A 313 -24.22 -10.84 -14.29
C LEU A 313 -22.73 -10.97 -14.63
N SER A 314 -21.93 -10.04 -14.12
CA SER A 314 -20.49 -10.18 -14.04
C SER A 314 -20.07 -11.15 -12.93
N SER A 315 -18.84 -11.66 -13.00
CA SER A 315 -18.28 -12.54 -11.96
C SER A 315 -18.25 -11.88 -10.58
N ASP A 316 -18.09 -10.56 -10.52
CA ASP A 316 -18.05 -9.81 -9.26
C ASP A 316 -19.45 -9.63 -8.67
N GLU A 317 -20.47 -9.34 -9.50
CA GLU A 317 -21.86 -9.26 -9.08
C GLU A 317 -22.39 -10.61 -8.57
N GLU A 318 -22.04 -11.72 -9.25
CA GLU A 318 -22.39 -13.07 -8.80
C GLU A 318 -21.80 -13.37 -7.41
N LYS A 319 -20.51 -13.07 -7.21
CA LYS A 319 -19.84 -13.25 -5.93
C LYS A 319 -20.45 -12.39 -4.82
N ALA A 320 -20.77 -11.14 -5.11
CA ALA A 320 -21.40 -10.22 -4.15
C ALA A 320 -22.80 -10.71 -3.73
N CYS A 321 -23.61 -11.18 -4.68
CA CYS A 321 -24.93 -11.77 -4.39
C CYS A 321 -24.80 -13.06 -3.56
N LEU A 322 -23.83 -13.92 -3.88
CA LEU A 322 -23.56 -15.13 -3.11
C LEU A 322 -23.16 -14.79 -1.66
N GLN A 323 -22.23 -13.86 -1.47
CA GLN A 323 -21.81 -13.42 -0.14
C GLN A 323 -22.98 -12.85 0.67
N ALA A 324 -23.84 -12.03 0.06
CA ALA A 324 -25.03 -11.52 0.73
C ALA A 324 -26.01 -12.62 1.15
N SER A 325 -26.17 -13.66 0.31
CA SER A 325 -27.03 -14.80 0.65
C SER A 325 -26.52 -15.61 1.85
N GLN A 326 -25.19 -15.71 2.03
CA GLN A 326 -24.56 -16.40 3.16
C GLN A 326 -24.78 -15.67 4.50
N LEU A 327 -25.14 -14.38 4.48
CA LEU A 327 -25.47 -13.64 5.70
C LEU A 327 -26.85 -14.00 6.27
N LEU A 328 -27.68 -14.74 5.52
CA LEU A 328 -29.01 -15.20 5.94
C LEU A 328 -28.98 -16.57 6.66
N THR A 329 -27.86 -17.29 6.60
CA THR A 329 -27.68 -18.65 7.14
C THR A 329 -26.86 -18.64 8.42
#